data_AF-A0A661PLA6-F1
#
_entry.id   AF-A0A661PLA6-F1
#
_cell.length_a   1.000
_cell.length_b   1.000
_cell.length_c   1.000
_cell.angle_alpha   90.00
_cell.angle_beta   90.00
_cell.angle_gamma   90.00
#
_symmetry.space_group_name_H-M   'P 1'
#
loop_
_entity.id
_entity.type
_entity.pdbx_description
1 polymer ?
#
loop_
_entity_poly.entity_id
_entity_poly.type
_entity_poly.pdbx_seq_one_letter_code
_entity_poly.pdbx_strand_id
1 'polypeptide(L)' 'LREINLQHRDLIAGHLRMVILTDNRDATGTVPEAVRNMGVDAVVEKVDGYYRITTQQLKH' A
#
# COMPACT_ATOMS: atom_id res chain seq x y z
N LEU A 1 -2.26 -20.35 10.67
CA LEU A 1 -2.15 -20.70 9.23
C LEU A 1 -3.51 -20.87 8.53
N ARG A 2 -4.59 -21.27 9.23
CA ARG A 2 -5.91 -21.49 8.61
C ARG A 2 -6.69 -20.19 8.31
N GLU A 3 -6.53 -19.15 9.11
CA GLU A 3 -7.18 -17.84 8.92
C GLU A 3 -6.56 -16.99 7.80
N ILE A 4 -5.24 -17.05 7.61
CA ILE A 4 -4.53 -16.31 6.56
C ILE A 4 -5.00 -16.78 5.16
N ASN A 5 -5.29 -18.08 5.01
CA ASN A 5 -5.81 -18.64 3.76
C ASN A 5 -7.25 -18.22 3.43
N LEU A 6 -8.03 -17.81 4.43
CA LEU A 6 -9.42 -17.36 4.23
C LEU A 6 -9.49 -15.94 3.66
N GLN A 7 -8.51 -15.10 3.95
CA GLN A 7 -8.51 -13.68 3.57
C GLN A 7 -7.58 -13.34 2.39
N HIS A 8 -6.79 -14.32 1.93
CA HIS A 8 -5.86 -14.16 0.82
C HIS A 8 -6.54 -13.83 -0.52
N ARG A 9 -7.81 -14.20 -0.66
CA ARG A 9 -8.59 -14.00 -1.88
C ARG A 9 -9.12 -12.56 -2.02
N ASP A 10 -9.44 -11.91 -0.90
CA ASP A 10 -9.94 -10.52 -0.90
C ASP A 10 -8.81 -9.49 -1.01
N LEU A 11 -7.62 -9.81 -0.49
CA LEU A 11 -6.41 -9.00 -0.66
C LEU A 11 -5.98 -8.92 -2.14
N ILE A 12 -6.10 -10.01 -2.89
CA ILE A 12 -5.74 -10.07 -4.33
C ILE A 12 -6.86 -9.51 -5.23
N ALA A 13 -8.12 -9.49 -4.77
CA ALA A 13 -9.26 -9.01 -5.55
C ALA A 13 -9.34 -7.48 -5.68
N GLY A 14 -8.43 -6.74 -5.05
CA GLY A 14 -8.27 -5.31 -5.24
C GLY A 14 -9.25 -4.39 -4.54
N HIS A 15 -9.92 -4.90 -3.50
CA HIS A 15 -10.95 -4.17 -2.77
C HIS A 15 -10.42 -3.33 -1.59
N LEU A 16 -9.11 -3.34 -1.33
CA LEU A 16 -8.53 -2.62 -0.19
C LEU A 16 -7.58 -1.51 -0.66
N ARG A 17 -8.06 -0.26 -0.53
CA ARG A 17 -7.25 0.96 -0.67
C ARG A 17 -6.83 1.42 0.72
N MET A 18 -5.53 1.39 1.00
CA MET A 18 -4.96 1.91 2.23
C MET A 18 -4.34 3.28 1.96
N VAL A 19 -4.60 4.23 2.85
CA VAL A 19 -4.01 5.58 2.82
C VAL A 19 -3.17 5.76 4.07
N ILE A 20 -1.88 6.00 3.88
CA ILE A 20 -0.90 6.20 4.95
C ILE A 20 -0.50 7.66 4.92
N LEU A 21 -0.67 8.36 6.04
CA LEU A 21 -0.24 9.75 6.21
C LEU A 21 0.99 9.75 7.11
N THR A 22 2.08 10.35 6.66
CA THR A 22 3.34 10.36 7.40
C THR A 22 4.15 11.59 7.07
N ASP A 23 4.78 12.22 8.05
CA ASP A 23 5.80 13.24 7.87
C ASP A 23 7.22 12.64 7.68
N ASN A 24 7.35 11.33 7.87
CA ASN A 24 8.61 10.62 7.72
C ASN A 24 8.95 10.45 6.23
N ARG A 25 10.02 11.11 5.79
CA ARG A 25 10.52 11.03 4.42
C ARG A 25 10.96 9.61 4.04
N ASP A 26 11.51 8.82 4.96
CA ASP A 26 12.00 7.47 4.64
C ASP A 26 10.85 6.52 4.31
N ALA A 27 9.67 6.76 4.89
CA ALA A 27 8.46 6.00 4.60
C ALA A 27 8.04 6.12 3.13
N THR A 28 8.42 7.21 2.44
CA THR A 28 8.14 7.39 1.00
C THR A 28 8.85 6.37 0.11
N GLY A 29 9.92 5.73 0.59
CA GLY A 29 10.62 4.66 -0.13
C GLY A 29 10.24 3.28 0.37
N THR A 30 10.27 3.08 1.70
CA THR A 30 10.10 1.76 2.33
C THR A 30 8.66 1.24 2.24
N VAL A 31 7.66 2.11 2.38
CA VAL A 31 6.25 1.70 2.30
C VAL A 31 5.88 1.25 0.89
N PRO A 32 6.17 2.02 -0.20
CA PRO A 32 5.89 1.53 -1.54
C PRO A 32 6.62 0.24 -1.89
N GLU A 33 7.86 0.05 -1.42
CA GLU A 33 8.60 -1.19 -1.63
C GLU A 33 7.92 -2.39 -0.97
N ALA A 34 7.54 -2.26 0.31
CA ALA A 34 6.84 -3.31 1.03
C ALA A 34 5.50 -3.65 0.36
N VAL A 35 4.75 -2.64 -0.09
CA VAL A 35 3.47 -2.81 -0.78
C VAL A 35 3.68 -3.53 -2.13
N ARG A 36 4.68 -3.15 -2.93
CA ARG A 36 5.03 -3.84 -4.18
C ARG A 36 5.37 -5.31 -3.99
N ASN A 37 6.10 -5.64 -2.92
CA ASN A 37 6.41 -7.03 -2.57
C ASN A 37 5.14 -7.86 -2.23
N MET A 38 4.02 -7.21 -1.91
CA MET A 38 2.72 -7.85 -1.65
C MET A 38 1.83 -7.97 -2.89
N GLY A 39 2.29 -7.55 -4.08
CA GLY A 39 1.51 -7.62 -5.30
C GLY A 39 0.46 -6.50 -5.44
N VAL A 40 0.72 -5.35 -4.81
CA VAL A 40 -0.05 -4.11 -4.98
C VAL A 40 0.92 -2.95 -5.21
N ASP A 41 0.47 -1.88 -5.85
CA ASP A 41 1.31 -0.71 -6.10
C ASP A 41 0.98 0.42 -5.10
N ALA A 42 1.81 1.45 -5.04
CA ALA A 42 1.57 2.61 -4.19
C ALA A 42 1.99 3.91 -4.87
N VAL A 43 1.15 4.94 -4.70
CA VAL A 43 1.45 6.31 -5.13
C VAL A 43 1.82 7.13 -3.90
N VAL A 44 2.90 7.89 -3.98
CA VAL A 44 3.31 8.85 -2.97
C VAL A 44 3.00 10.26 -3.45
N GLU A 45 2.25 11.01 -2.66
CA GLU A 45 1.94 12.41 -2.88
C GLU A 45 2.51 13.23 -1.73
N LYS A 46 3.19 14.34 -2.03
CA LYS A 46 3.54 15.33 -1.01
C LYS A 46 2.36 16.29 -0.86
N VAL A 47 1.78 16.31 0.32
CA VAL A 47 0.73 17.26 0.72
C VAL A 47 1.37 18.28 1.68
N ASP A 48 0.82 19.48 1.79
CA ASP A 48 1.39 20.51 2.64
C ASP A 48 1.53 20.01 4.10
N GLY A 49 2.78 19.80 4.52
CA GLY A 49 3.15 19.33 5.85
C GLY A 49 3.30 17.81 6.03
N TYR A 50 2.96 16.96 5.04
CA TYR A 50 3.11 15.50 5.15
C TYR A 50 3.13 14.77 3.79
N TYR A 51 3.39 13.47 3.81
CA TYR A 51 3.30 12.57 2.68
C TYR A 51 2.05 11.69 2.80
N ARG A 52 1.33 11.55 1.70
CA ARG A 52 0.22 10.62 1.55
C ARG A 52 0.67 9.48 0.65
N ILE A 53 0.64 8.26 1.17
CA ILE A 53 0.94 7.04 0.42
C ILE A 53 -0.35 6.27 0.24
N THR A 54 -0.79 6.11 -1.01
CA THR A 54 -2.06 5.47 -1.37
C THR A 54 -1.77 4.17 -2.09
N THR A 55 -2.23 3.04 -1.54
CA THR A 55 -2.13 1.75 -2.25
C THR A 55 -3.10 1.71 -3.43
N GLN A 56 -2.68 1.09 -4.52
CA GLN A 56 -3.45 0.92 -5.73
C GLN A 56 -3.21 -0.46 -6.34
N GLN A 57 -4.11 -0.86 -7.24
CA GLN A 57 -3.93 -2.11 -7.97
C GLN A 57 -2.74 -2.01 -8.94
N LEU A 58 -1.94 -3.07 -9.02
CA LEU A 58 -0.99 -3.25 -10.11
C LEU A 58 -1.81 -3.38 -11.41
N LYS A 59 -1.71 -2.39 -12.30
CA LYS A 59 -2.24 -2.53 -13.65
C LYS A 59 -1.25 -3.36 -14.46
N HIS A 60 -1.70 -4.54 -14.93
CA HIS A 60 -0.99 -5.36 -15.91
C HIS A 60 -0.95 -4.69 -17.27
#